data_AF-A0A7J4MUZ1-F1
#
_entry.id   AF-A0A7J4MUZ1-F1
#
_cell.length_a   1.000
_cell.length_b   1.000
_cell.length_c   1.000
_cell.angle_alpha   90.00
_cell.angle_beta   90.00
_cell.angle_gamma   90.00
#
_symmetry.space_group_name_H-M   'P 1'
#
loop_
_entity.id
_entity.type
_entity.pdbx_description
1 polymer ?
#
loop_
_entity_poly.entity_id
_entity_poly.type
_entity_poly.pdbx_seq_one_letter_code
_entity_poly.pdbx_strand_id
1 'polypeptide(L)'
;HLDPEIAVIRALTEVAQSRATQIHGTREDTVRAEFMRRAGYERMKRLNRHWFSEPEDTITLDDMEDLSTRSFRGDLEITLRKLHEAGLKDVFYVDLTRDVGVPVVRVIVPGLEVFSVDPERVGRRIRSSI
;
A
#
# COMPACT_ATOMS: atom_id res chain seq x y z
N HIS A 1 -7.81 -3.82 2.20
CA HIS A 1 -8.39 -5.01 2.87
C HIS A 1 -9.78 -5.21 2.26
N LEU A 2 -10.40 -6.39 2.36
CA LEU A 2 -11.76 -6.58 1.81
C LEU A 2 -12.83 -5.91 2.67
N ASP A 3 -12.60 -5.87 3.98
CA ASP A 3 -13.33 -5.04 4.94
C ASP A 3 -12.77 -3.59 4.97
N PRO A 4 -13.60 -2.56 4.67
CA PRO A 4 -13.22 -1.15 4.72
C PRO A 4 -12.76 -0.65 6.09
N GLU A 5 -13.39 -1.07 7.19
CA GLU A 5 -13.02 -0.66 8.55
C GLU A 5 -11.61 -1.14 8.90
N ILE A 6 -11.31 -2.39 8.58
CA ILE A 6 -9.97 -2.96 8.79
C ILE A 6 -8.93 -2.25 7.92
N ALA A 7 -9.29 -1.83 6.71
CA ALA A 7 -8.39 -1.05 5.85
C ALA A 7 -8.05 0.31 6.50
N VAL A 8 -9.04 1.00 7.07
CA VAL A 8 -8.83 2.27 7.79
C VAL A 8 -7.99 2.08 9.05
N ILE A 9 -8.27 1.07 9.86
CA ILE A 9 -7.48 0.76 11.06
C ILE A 9 -6.01 0.52 10.69
N ARG A 10 -5.74 -0.22 9.60
CA ARG A 10 -4.37 -0.44 9.11
C ARG A 10 -3.71 0.86 8.66
N ALA A 11 -4.41 1.73 7.94
CA ALA A 11 -3.86 3.02 7.52
C ALA A 11 -3.51 3.91 8.73
N LEU A 12 -4.38 4.01 9.73
CA LEU A 12 -4.14 4.78 10.95
C LEU A 12 -2.99 4.22 11.79
N THR A 13 -2.91 2.89 11.91
CA THR A 13 -1.83 2.23 12.66
C THR A 13 -0.49 2.32 11.93
N GLU A 14 -0.48 2.32 10.59
CA GLU A 14 0.73 2.56 9.80
C GLU A 14 1.25 3.99 9.99
N VAL A 15 0.36 4.99 10.10
CA VAL A 15 0.75 6.37 10.45
C VAL A 15 1.43 6.40 11.82
N ALA A 16 0.85 5.75 12.82
CA ALA A 16 1.44 5.67 14.16
C ALA A 16 2.82 4.99 14.14
N GLN A 17 2.95 3.85 13.45
CA GLN A 17 4.22 3.13 13.29
C GLN A 17 5.29 3.98 12.58
N SER A 18 4.91 4.66 11.49
CA SER A 18 5.80 5.53 10.72
C SER A 18 6.32 6.69 11.58
N ARG A 19 5.45 7.33 12.35
CA ARG A 19 5.83 8.41 13.29
C ARG A 19 6.73 7.91 14.41
N ALA A 20 6.42 6.78 15.03
CA ALA A 20 7.26 6.19 16.07
C ALA A 20 8.67 5.90 15.54
N THR A 21 8.77 5.28 14.36
CA THR A 21 10.06 4.98 13.70
C THR A 21 10.87 6.25 13.40
N GLN A 22 10.21 7.32 12.92
CA GLN A 22 10.87 8.61 12.68
C GLN A 22 11.45 9.23 13.96
N ILE A 23 10.71 9.18 15.07
CA ILE A 23 11.12 9.74 16.36
C ILE A 23 12.27 8.94 16.96
N HIS A 24 12.22 7.61 16.87
CA HIS A 24 13.27 6.72 17.37
C HIS A 24 14.58 6.82 16.58
N GLY A 25 14.60 7.49 15.43
CA GLY A 25 15.82 7.73 14.65
C GLY A 25 16.40 6.48 13.97
N THR A 26 15.65 5.38 13.92
CA THR A 26 16.11 4.06 13.46
C THR A 26 16.00 3.83 11.95
N ARG A 27 15.62 4.84 11.15
CA ARG A 27 15.74 4.77 9.68
C ARG A 27 17.01 5.49 9.21
N GLU A 28 17.89 4.71 8.57
CA GLU A 28 19.18 5.13 7.99
C GLU A 28 19.06 6.06 6.76
N ASP A 29 17.85 6.42 6.31
CA ASP A 29 17.61 7.37 5.21
C ASP A 29 17.83 8.83 5.66
N THR A 30 19.03 9.09 6.15
CA THR A 30 19.50 10.38 6.66
C THR A 30 19.35 11.51 5.63
N VAL A 31 19.58 11.23 4.34
CA VAL A 31 19.49 12.20 3.24
C VAL A 31 18.05 12.70 3.02
N ARG A 32 17.08 11.79 2.97
CA ARG A 32 15.66 12.15 2.73
C ARG A 32 15.08 12.84 3.96
N ALA A 33 15.44 12.38 5.16
CA ALA A 33 15.04 13.02 6.42
C ALA A 33 15.64 14.43 6.56
N GLU A 34 16.90 14.62 6.18
CA GLU A 34 17.56 15.92 6.19
C GLU A 34 16.97 16.88 5.16
N PHE A 35 16.69 16.40 3.94
CA PHE A 35 15.98 17.17 2.92
C PHE A 35 14.60 17.63 3.42
N MET A 36 13.81 16.73 4.02
CA MET A 36 12.50 17.08 4.57
C MET A 36 12.58 18.11 5.70
N ARG A 37 13.58 18.01 6.59
CA ARG A 37 13.82 19.01 7.64
C ARG A 37 14.16 20.38 7.06
N ARG A 38 15.00 20.44 6.03
CA ARG A 38 15.41 21.69 5.36
C ARG A 38 14.29 22.31 4.50
N ALA A 39 13.44 21.49 3.89
CA ALA A 39 12.36 21.95 3.02
C ALA A 39 11.32 22.80 3.76
N GLY A 40 11.08 22.52 5.04
CA GLY A 40 10.08 23.20 5.87
C GLY A 40 8.65 22.71 5.60
N TYR A 41 7.77 22.89 6.59
CA TYR A 41 6.41 22.33 6.61
C TYR A 41 5.55 22.76 5.40
N GLU A 42 5.47 24.06 5.12
CA GLU A 42 4.63 24.61 4.04
C GLU A 42 5.07 24.15 2.65
N ARG A 43 6.38 24.03 2.42
CA ARG A 43 6.91 23.50 1.15
C ARG A 43 6.53 22.03 1.00
N MET A 44 6.63 21.24 2.07
CA MET A 44 6.27 19.82 2.04
C MET A 44 4.78 19.61 1.77
N LYS A 45 3.91 20.43 2.37
CA LYS A 45 2.47 20.44 2.05
C LYS A 45 2.22 20.76 0.58
N ARG A 46 2.87 21.80 0.04
CA ARG A 46 2.72 22.18 -1.39
C ARG A 46 3.21 21.09 -2.35
N LEU A 47 4.36 20.46 -2.06
CA LEU A 47 4.90 19.36 -2.86
C LEU A 47 3.96 18.14 -2.88
N ASN A 48 3.21 17.93 -1.79
CA ASN A 48 2.27 16.82 -1.63
C ASN A 48 0.82 17.30 -1.69
N ARG A 49 0.53 18.39 -2.42
CA ARG A 49 -0.80 19.04 -2.46
C ARG A 49 -1.95 18.07 -2.68
N HIS A 50 -1.75 17.05 -3.51
CA HIS A 50 -2.75 16.02 -3.81
C HIS A 50 -3.32 15.34 -2.54
N TRP A 51 -2.51 15.17 -1.49
CA TRP A 51 -2.92 14.54 -0.24
C TRP A 51 -3.47 15.51 0.82
N PHE A 52 -3.28 16.83 0.64
CA PHE A 52 -3.63 17.85 1.64
C PHE A 52 -4.68 18.86 1.16
N SER A 53 -5.00 18.85 -0.13
CA SER A 53 -6.10 19.65 -0.69
C SER A 53 -7.44 19.20 -0.14
N GLU A 54 -8.40 20.11 -0.09
CA GLU A 54 -9.80 19.74 0.17
C GLU A 54 -10.25 18.72 -0.89
N PRO A 55 -10.86 17.61 -0.48
CA PRO A 55 -11.35 16.62 -1.42
C PRO A 55 -12.52 17.22 -2.22
N GLU A 56 -12.60 16.90 -3.50
CA GLU A 56 -13.73 17.29 -4.36
C GLU A 56 -15.02 16.60 -3.90
N ASP A 57 -14.91 15.36 -3.43
CA ASP A 57 -16.01 14.53 -2.93
C ASP A 57 -15.59 13.76 -1.66
N THR A 58 -16.56 13.52 -0.77
CA THR A 58 -16.37 12.70 0.44
C THR A 58 -17.41 11.60 0.52
N ILE A 59 -16.97 10.40 0.91
CA ILE A 59 -17.84 9.26 1.19
C ILE A 59 -17.68 8.81 2.64
N THR A 60 -18.68 8.11 3.15
CA THR A 60 -18.63 7.40 4.43
C THR A 60 -18.12 5.97 4.24
N LEU A 61 -17.78 5.29 5.33
CA LEU A 61 -17.38 3.87 5.26
C LEU A 61 -18.54 2.98 4.82
N ASP A 62 -19.78 3.35 5.17
CA ASP A 62 -21.00 2.63 4.79
C ASP A 62 -21.26 2.68 3.26
N ASP A 63 -20.67 3.66 2.56
CA ASP A 63 -20.74 3.74 1.09
C ASP A 63 -19.77 2.76 0.40
N MET A 64 -18.85 2.14 1.15
CA MET A 64 -17.89 1.16 0.62
C MET A 64 -18.42 -0.27 0.78
N GLU A 65 -18.39 -1.04 -0.30
CA GLU A 65 -18.77 -2.45 -0.26
C GLU A 65 -17.79 -3.26 0.61
N ASP A 66 -18.29 -3.88 1.68
CA ASP A 66 -17.56 -4.90 2.43
C ASP A 66 -17.62 -6.24 1.69
N LEU A 67 -16.47 -6.67 1.19
CA LEU A 67 -16.30 -7.91 0.45
C LEU A 67 -15.70 -9.03 1.32
N SER A 68 -15.48 -8.78 2.62
CA SER A 68 -14.88 -9.76 3.51
C SER A 68 -15.81 -10.94 3.75
N THR A 69 -15.21 -12.09 3.98
CA THR A 69 -15.91 -13.33 4.29
C THR A 69 -15.50 -13.83 5.68
N ARG A 70 -16.19 -14.86 6.16
CA ARG A 70 -15.85 -15.52 7.44
C ARG A 70 -14.69 -16.53 7.31
N SER A 71 -13.97 -16.54 6.19
CA SER A 71 -12.90 -17.51 5.95
C SER A 71 -11.76 -16.94 5.12
N PHE A 72 -10.53 -17.31 5.48
CA PHE A 72 -9.35 -16.94 4.70
C PHE A 72 -9.44 -17.40 3.22
N ARG A 73 -10.02 -18.59 2.98
CA ARG A 73 -10.19 -19.12 1.63
C ARG A 73 -11.14 -18.26 0.79
N GLY A 74 -12.27 -17.86 1.35
CA GLY A 74 -13.24 -16.99 0.66
C GLY A 74 -12.63 -15.64 0.29
N ASP A 75 -11.89 -15.03 1.21
CA ASP A 75 -11.21 -13.76 0.95
C ASP A 75 -10.15 -13.88 -0.16
N LEU A 76 -9.40 -14.98 -0.15
CA LEU A 76 -8.43 -15.28 -1.20
C LEU A 76 -9.12 -15.45 -2.55
N GLU A 77 -10.22 -16.23 -2.63
CA GLU A 77 -10.98 -16.45 -3.86
C GLU A 77 -11.54 -15.14 -4.43
N ILE A 78 -12.08 -14.26 -3.57
CA ILE A 78 -12.56 -12.92 -3.98
C ILE A 78 -11.40 -12.07 -4.52
N THR A 79 -10.26 -12.08 -3.83
CA THR A 79 -9.07 -11.31 -4.24
C THR A 79 -8.55 -11.78 -5.60
N LEU A 80 -8.43 -13.10 -5.80
CA LEU A 80 -7.98 -13.68 -7.07
C LEU A 80 -8.96 -13.37 -8.22
N ARG A 81 -10.27 -13.45 -7.96
CA ARG A 81 -11.30 -13.07 -8.94
C ARG A 81 -11.18 -11.61 -9.35
N LYS A 82 -11.07 -10.68 -8.40
CA LYS A 82 -10.92 -9.23 -8.68
C LYS A 82 -9.64 -8.93 -9.47
N LEU A 83 -8.53 -9.60 -9.16
CA LEU A 83 -7.30 -9.49 -9.96
C LEU A 83 -7.52 -9.98 -11.39
N HIS A 84 -8.18 -11.14 -11.56
CA HIS A 84 -8.48 -11.69 -12.88
C HIS A 84 -9.36 -10.75 -13.72
N GLU A 85 -10.43 -10.19 -13.11
CA GLU A 85 -11.32 -9.19 -13.72
C GLU A 85 -10.57 -7.92 -14.14
N ALA A 86 -9.55 -7.52 -13.39
CA ALA A 86 -8.65 -6.40 -13.72
C ALA A 86 -7.57 -6.73 -14.78
N GLY A 87 -7.64 -7.91 -15.40
CA GLY A 87 -6.67 -8.37 -16.41
C GLY A 87 -5.35 -8.88 -15.83
N LEU A 88 -5.25 -9.05 -14.50
CA LEU A 88 -4.10 -9.62 -13.79
C LEU A 88 -4.33 -11.11 -13.57
N LYS A 89 -4.07 -11.91 -14.60
CA LYS A 89 -4.47 -13.33 -14.64
C LYS A 89 -3.54 -14.26 -13.87
N ASP A 90 -2.27 -13.90 -13.77
CA ASP A 90 -1.24 -14.75 -13.17
C ASP A 90 -0.95 -14.29 -11.74
N VAL A 91 -1.04 -15.23 -10.79
CA VAL A 91 -0.67 -15.03 -9.38
C VAL A 91 0.22 -16.18 -8.97
N PHE A 92 1.49 -15.89 -8.71
CA PHE A 92 2.49 -16.87 -8.26
C PHE A 92 2.77 -16.69 -6.77
N TYR A 93 3.10 -17.78 -6.09
CA TYR A 93 3.69 -17.72 -4.76
C TYR A 93 4.91 -18.62 -4.67
N VAL A 94 5.86 -18.24 -3.82
CA VAL A 94 7.02 -19.03 -3.46
C VAL A 94 7.02 -19.23 -1.95
N ASP A 95 7.11 -20.48 -1.51
CA ASP A 95 7.31 -20.82 -0.11
C ASP A 95 8.76 -20.51 0.30
N LEU A 96 8.91 -19.69 1.34
CA LEU A 96 10.18 -19.26 1.92
C LEU A 96 10.30 -19.70 3.38
N THR A 97 9.49 -20.68 3.81
CA THR A 97 9.54 -21.24 5.15
C THR A 97 10.93 -21.80 5.44
N ARG A 98 11.48 -21.42 6.59
CA ARG A 98 12.80 -21.86 7.09
C ARG A 98 12.63 -22.79 8.27
N ASP A 99 13.74 -23.37 8.73
CA ASP A 99 13.80 -24.32 9.86
C ASP A 99 13.19 -23.79 11.18
N VAL A 100 12.97 -22.48 11.30
CA VAL A 100 12.23 -21.84 12.41
C VAL A 100 10.74 -22.19 12.44
N GLY A 101 10.20 -22.83 11.40
CA GLY A 101 8.83 -23.36 11.37
C GLY A 101 7.72 -22.32 11.18
N VAL A 102 8.06 -21.07 10.88
CA VAL A 102 7.09 -20.00 10.61
C VAL A 102 6.81 -19.92 9.09
N PRO A 103 5.56 -20.07 8.63
CA PRO A 103 5.22 -19.96 7.22
C PRO A 103 5.52 -18.56 6.67
N VAL A 104 6.32 -18.50 5.60
CA VAL A 104 6.64 -17.24 4.90
C VAL A 104 6.44 -17.46 3.41
N VAL A 105 5.76 -16.53 2.74
CA VAL A 105 5.54 -16.60 1.30
C VAL A 105 5.95 -15.31 0.61
N ARG A 106 6.46 -15.44 -0.62
CA ARG A 106 6.58 -14.32 -1.56
C ARG A 106 5.50 -14.47 -2.61
N VAL A 107 4.54 -13.54 -2.64
CA VAL A 107 3.52 -13.47 -3.69
C VAL A 107 4.00 -12.55 -4.80
N ILE A 108 3.82 -12.97 -6.06
CA ILE A 108 4.21 -12.24 -7.26
C ILE A 108 2.99 -12.20 -8.19
N VAL A 109 2.51 -10.99 -8.48
CA VAL A 109 1.40 -10.76 -9.42
C VAL A 109 1.94 -9.91 -10.58
N PRO A 110 2.31 -10.51 -11.72
CA PRO A 110 2.83 -9.77 -12.85
C PRO A 110 1.87 -8.68 -13.31
N GLY A 111 2.40 -7.48 -13.50
CA GLY A 111 1.65 -6.31 -13.92
C GLY A 111 1.33 -5.35 -12.79
N LEU A 112 1.17 -5.79 -11.53
CA LEU A 112 1.00 -4.87 -10.39
C LEU A 112 2.16 -3.86 -10.33
N GLU A 113 1.80 -2.59 -10.10
CA GLU A 113 2.74 -1.49 -10.09
C GLU A 113 3.52 -1.46 -8.77
N VAL A 114 4.80 -1.12 -8.85
CA VAL A 114 5.69 -0.98 -7.67
C VAL A 114 6.42 0.35 -7.65
N PHE A 115 5.96 1.31 -8.47
CA PHE A 115 6.58 2.61 -8.67
C PHE A 115 6.79 3.41 -7.38
N SER A 116 5.90 3.27 -6.39
CA SER A 116 6.03 3.93 -5.09
C SER A 116 7.21 3.42 -4.25
N VAL A 117 7.69 2.22 -4.54
CA VAL A 117 8.86 1.58 -3.90
C VAL A 117 10.12 1.79 -4.75
N ASP A 118 10.00 1.63 -6.06
CA ASP A 118 11.10 1.74 -7.01
C ASP A 118 10.67 2.55 -8.25
N PRO A 119 11.07 3.83 -8.36
CA PRO A 119 10.68 4.70 -9.46
C PRO A 119 11.18 4.26 -10.85
N GLU A 120 12.22 3.43 -10.94
CA GLU A 120 12.72 2.91 -12.22
C GLU A 120 11.80 1.80 -12.76
N ARG A 121 10.99 1.20 -11.90
CA ARG A 121 10.08 0.09 -12.23
C ARG A 121 8.67 0.58 -12.53
N VAL A 122 8.54 1.25 -13.67
CA VAL A 122 7.24 1.66 -14.22
C VAL A 122 6.64 0.52 -15.05
N GLY A 123 5.42 0.09 -14.74
CA GLY A 123 4.68 -0.90 -15.50
C GLY A 123 4.02 -0.33 -16.76
N ARG A 124 3.41 -1.21 -17.56
CA ARG A 124 2.73 -0.82 -18.80
C ARG A 124 1.52 0.07 -18.54
N ARG A 125 0.82 -0.10 -17.40
CA ARG A 125 -0.41 0.64 -17.12
C ARG A 125 -0.14 2.10 -16.80
N ILE A 126 0.87 2.38 -15.98
CA ILE A 126 1.30 3.77 -15.75
C ILE A 126 1.82 4.37 -17.08
N ARG A 127 2.64 3.64 -17.85
CA ARG A 127 3.14 4.14 -19.14
C ARG A 127 2.05 4.47 -20.15
N SER A 128 0.91 3.77 -20.14
CA SER A 128 -0.21 4.06 -21.04
C SER A 128 -1.11 5.22 -20.57
N SER A 129 -0.90 5.72 -19.35
CA SER A 129 -1.67 6.81 -18.74
C SER A 129 -0.91 8.14 -18.71
N ILE A 130 0.32 8.16 -19.22
CA ILE A 130 1.17 9.35 -19.42
C ILE A 130 1.25 9.62 -20.91
#